data_AF-A0A2D6U6W9-F1
#
_entry.id   AF-A0A2D6U6W9-F1
#
_cell.length_a   1.000
_cell.length_b   1.000
_cell.length_c   1.000
_cell.angle_alpha   90.00
_cell.angle_beta   90.00
_cell.angle_gamma   90.00
#
_symmetry.space_group_name_H-M   'P 1'
#
loop_
_entity.id
_entity.type
_entity.pdbx_description
1 polymer ?
#
loop_
_entity_poly.entity_id
_entity_poly.type
_entity_poly.pdbx_seq_one_letter_code
_entity_poly.pdbx_strand_id
1 'polypeptide(L)'
;MKATAGAEQQADAMRRAASLKDAATRADAEEVATKLVPMRFTIAAKAGDGGRLFGSVSAADIAAVVESEAGVELEARTLDLDAPIKDLGEHVVMCKLHAEVAFPVTVEVIEE
;
A
#
# COMPACT_ATOMS: atom_id res chain seq x y z
N MET A 1 1.47 -38.18 22.97
CA MET A 1 1.39 -38.68 21.58
C MET A 1 2.64 -38.22 20.85
N LYS A 2 3.45 -39.14 20.32
CA LYS A 2 4.68 -38.81 19.60
C LYS A 2 4.32 -38.52 18.13
N ALA A 3 4.74 -37.38 17.60
CA ALA A 3 4.61 -37.09 16.18
C ALA A 3 5.32 -38.20 15.38
N THR A 4 4.65 -38.73 14.37
CA THR A 4 5.21 -39.75 13.49
C THR A 4 6.26 -39.10 12.57
N ALA A 5 7.32 -39.81 12.20
CA ALA A 5 8.39 -39.26 11.34
C ALA A 5 7.88 -38.69 10.00
N GLY A 6 6.74 -39.18 9.50
CA GLY A 6 6.06 -38.61 8.33
C GLY A 6 5.42 -37.24 8.60
N ALA A 7 4.94 -36.98 9.82
CA ALA A 7 4.39 -35.68 10.23
C ALA A 7 5.49 -34.63 10.38
N GLU A 8 6.69 -35.02 10.83
CA GLU A 8 7.85 -34.11 10.94
C GLU A 8 8.36 -33.69 9.55
N GLN A 9 8.49 -34.64 8.60
CA GLN A 9 8.88 -34.30 7.22
C GLN A 9 7.81 -33.47 6.49
N GLN A 10 6.53 -33.74 6.72
CA GLN A 10 5.44 -32.91 6.18
C GLN A 10 5.46 -31.50 6.79
N ALA A 11 5.70 -31.37 8.10
CA ALA A 11 5.82 -30.07 8.75
C ALA A 11 7.02 -29.28 8.23
N ASP A 12 8.15 -29.92 7.97
CA ASP A 12 9.33 -29.26 7.38
C ASP A 12 9.12 -28.84 5.93
N ALA A 13 8.48 -29.70 5.12
CA ALA A 13 8.14 -29.35 3.74
C ALA A 13 7.14 -28.19 3.68
N MET A 14 6.12 -28.20 4.55
CA MET A 14 5.15 -27.11 4.68
C MET A 14 5.82 -25.81 5.15
N ARG A 15 6.71 -25.88 6.15
CA ARG A 15 7.47 -24.71 6.63
C ARG A 15 8.33 -24.10 5.54
N ARG A 16 9.10 -24.93 4.81
CA ARG A 16 9.94 -24.44 3.70
C ARG A 16 9.11 -23.84 2.57
N ALA A 17 7.98 -24.46 2.21
CA ALA A 17 7.10 -23.94 1.18
C ALA A 17 6.45 -22.60 1.59
N ALA A 18 6.08 -22.43 2.85
CA ALA A 18 5.60 -21.15 3.37
C ALA A 18 6.69 -20.08 3.31
N SER A 19 7.90 -20.36 3.82
CA SER A 19 9.00 -19.40 3.83
C SER A 19 9.43 -18.95 2.43
N LEU A 20 9.38 -19.84 1.43
CA LEU A 20 9.69 -19.49 0.04
C LEU A 20 8.63 -18.58 -0.58
N LYS A 21 7.35 -18.80 -0.25
CA LYS A 21 6.25 -17.94 -0.71
C LYS A 21 6.33 -16.56 -0.08
N ASP A 22 6.57 -16.49 1.23
CA ASP A 22 6.69 -15.24 1.97
C ASP A 22 7.87 -14.39 1.47
N ALA A 23 8.98 -15.03 1.10
CA ALA A 23 10.13 -14.34 0.53
C ALA A 23 9.84 -13.76 -0.86
N ALA A 24 9.07 -14.49 -1.70
CA ALA A 24 8.67 -14.00 -3.02
C ALA A 24 7.73 -12.79 -2.90
N THR A 25 6.70 -12.88 -2.04
CA THR A 25 5.75 -11.78 -1.82
C THR A 25 6.42 -10.55 -1.20
N ARG A 26 7.43 -10.76 -0.35
CA ARG A 26 8.24 -9.67 0.19
C ARG A 26 9.06 -8.98 -0.89
N ALA A 27 9.76 -9.74 -1.75
CA ALA A 27 10.58 -9.16 -2.81
C ALA A 27 9.72 -8.32 -3.79
N ASP A 28 8.55 -8.83 -4.16
CA ASP A 28 7.59 -8.11 -5.01
C ASP A 28 7.15 -6.79 -4.33
N ALA A 29 6.87 -6.83 -3.02
CA ALA A 29 6.48 -5.65 -2.26
C ALA A 29 7.61 -4.61 -2.13
N GLU A 30 8.86 -5.05 -1.94
CA GLU A 30 10.03 -4.16 -1.92
C GLU A 30 10.27 -3.50 -3.29
N GLU A 31 10.04 -4.23 -4.39
CA GLU A 31 10.15 -3.68 -5.75
C GLU A 31 9.10 -2.59 -5.98
N VAL A 32 7.84 -2.84 -5.58
CA VAL A 32 6.76 -1.86 -5.62
C VAL A 32 7.11 -0.63 -4.79
N ALA A 33 7.58 -0.82 -3.55
CA ALA A 33 8.01 0.27 -2.68
C ALA A 33 9.08 1.15 -3.36
N THR A 34 10.08 0.52 -3.97
CA THR A 34 11.17 1.22 -4.66
C THR A 34 10.69 2.05 -5.84
N LYS A 35 9.62 1.61 -6.54
CA LYS A 35 9.00 2.35 -7.63
C LYS A 35 8.14 3.51 -7.13
N LEU A 36 7.35 3.29 -6.09
CA LEU A 36 6.34 4.25 -5.62
C LEU A 36 6.90 5.34 -4.70
N VAL A 37 7.91 5.04 -3.86
CA VAL A 37 8.52 6.01 -2.93
C VAL A 37 9.05 7.29 -3.61
N PRO A 38 9.75 7.24 -4.76
CA PRO A 38 10.20 8.46 -5.44
C PRO A 38 9.10 9.17 -6.25
N MET A 39 7.93 8.54 -6.42
CA MET A 39 6.82 9.11 -7.18
C MET A 39 5.99 10.05 -6.31
N ARG A 40 5.44 11.08 -6.96
CA ARG A 40 4.49 12.01 -6.36
C ARG A 40 3.19 11.89 -7.13
N PHE A 41 2.13 11.55 -6.42
CA PHE A 41 0.82 11.33 -7.01
C PHE A 41 -0.03 12.58 -6.85
N THR A 42 -0.39 13.23 -7.95
CA THR A 42 -1.22 14.44 -7.90
C THR A 42 -2.69 14.07 -8.05
N ILE A 43 -3.53 14.55 -7.14
CA ILE A 43 -4.97 14.34 -7.14
C ILE A 43 -5.66 15.68 -7.30
N ALA A 44 -6.31 15.89 -8.46
CA ALA A 44 -7.14 17.06 -8.69
C ALA A 44 -8.50 16.89 -8.03
N ALA A 45 -8.88 17.82 -7.16
CA ALA A 45 -10.15 17.79 -6.46
C ALA A 45 -10.69 19.20 -6.22
N LYS A 46 -12.03 19.34 -6.26
CA LYS A 46 -12.68 20.63 -6.03
C LYS A 46 -12.55 21.07 -4.57
N ALA A 47 -11.91 22.21 -4.37
CA ALA A 47 -11.82 22.89 -3.09
C ALA A 47 -12.71 24.12 -3.04
N GLY A 48 -13.16 24.47 -1.84
CA GLY A 48 -13.87 25.72 -1.57
C GLY A 48 -12.95 26.79 -1.01
N ASP A 49 -13.51 27.98 -0.82
CA ASP A 49 -12.82 29.11 -0.19
C ASP A 49 -12.27 28.71 1.19
N GLY A 50 -10.94 28.76 1.34
CA GLY A 50 -10.23 28.39 2.56
C GLY A 50 -9.42 27.08 2.48
N GLY A 51 -9.27 26.47 1.30
CA GLY A 51 -8.37 25.32 1.09
C GLY A 51 -8.94 23.97 1.51
N ARG A 52 -10.24 23.93 1.83
CA ARG A 52 -10.96 22.72 2.24
C ARG A 52 -11.69 22.12 1.04
N LEU A 53 -11.54 20.83 0.85
CA LEU A 53 -12.18 20.05 -0.21
C LEU A 53 -13.70 20.00 0.01
N PHE A 54 -14.45 20.14 -1.08
CA PHE A 54 -15.90 19.86 -1.07
C PHE A 54 -16.19 18.38 -0.83
N GLY A 55 -15.28 17.51 -1.24
CA GLY A 55 -15.30 16.08 -1.01
C GLY A 55 -14.26 15.62 0.00
N SER A 56 -13.84 14.37 -0.15
CA SER A 56 -12.70 13.81 0.58
C SER A 56 -11.95 12.86 -0.31
N VAL A 57 -10.63 12.90 -0.25
CA VAL A 57 -9.78 11.89 -0.88
C VAL A 57 -9.62 10.74 0.11
N SER A 58 -10.11 9.58 -0.29
CA SER A 58 -10.04 8.34 0.47
C SER A 58 -8.85 7.49 0.04
N ALA A 59 -8.56 6.43 0.80
CA ALA A 59 -7.56 5.44 0.40
C ALA A 59 -7.88 4.79 -0.96
N ALA A 60 -9.15 4.66 -1.32
CA ALA A 60 -9.55 4.13 -2.64
C ALA A 60 -9.16 5.07 -3.79
N ASP A 61 -9.28 6.38 -3.59
CA ASP A 61 -8.90 7.37 -4.61
C ASP A 61 -7.38 7.39 -4.80
N ILE A 62 -6.61 7.29 -3.71
CA ILE A 62 -5.14 7.18 -3.76
C ILE A 62 -4.73 5.91 -4.50
N ALA A 63 -5.35 4.77 -4.19
CA ALA A 63 -5.08 3.51 -4.88
C ALA A 63 -5.33 3.60 -6.39
N ALA A 64 -6.45 4.21 -6.81
CA ALA A 64 -6.78 4.39 -8.21
C ALA A 64 -5.78 5.29 -8.95
N VAL A 65 -5.30 6.35 -8.30
CA VAL A 65 -4.28 7.25 -8.88
C VAL A 65 -2.94 6.54 -9.01
N VAL A 66 -2.55 5.76 -7.99
CA VAL A 66 -1.33 4.95 -8.04
C VAL A 66 -1.40 3.90 -9.15
N GLU A 67 -2.55 3.25 -9.33
CA GLU A 67 -2.77 2.31 -10.43
C GLU A 67 -2.67 3.01 -11.79
N SER A 68 -3.27 4.18 -11.94
CA SER A 68 -3.24 4.95 -13.19
C SER A 68 -1.84 5.46 -13.55
N GLU A 69 -1.09 5.99 -12.59
CA GLU A 69 0.21 6.63 -12.81
C GLU A 69 1.37 5.63 -12.82
N ALA A 70 1.37 4.67 -11.90
CA ALA A 70 2.46 3.71 -11.72
C ALA A 70 2.15 2.32 -12.29
N GLY A 71 0.91 2.03 -12.67
CA GLY A 71 0.48 0.70 -13.13
C GLY A 71 0.48 -0.36 -12.02
N VAL A 72 0.41 0.06 -10.76
CA VAL A 72 0.44 -0.83 -9.59
C VAL A 72 -0.92 -0.85 -8.93
N GLU A 73 -1.55 -2.02 -8.90
CA GLU A 73 -2.82 -2.22 -8.19
C GLU A 73 -2.54 -2.30 -6.68
N LEU A 74 -3.02 -1.30 -5.92
CA LEU A 74 -2.96 -1.27 -4.46
C LEU A 74 -4.36 -1.44 -3.89
N GLU A 75 -4.50 -2.24 -2.83
CA GLU A 75 -5.76 -2.31 -2.10
C GLU A 75 -5.86 -1.17 -1.08
N ALA A 76 -7.03 -0.53 -0.97
CA ALA A 76 -7.30 0.51 0.02
C ALA A 76 -7.04 0.08 1.48
N ARG A 77 -7.05 -1.23 1.77
CA ARG A 77 -6.74 -1.81 3.09
C ARG A 77 -5.26 -1.81 3.44
N THR A 78 -4.39 -1.76 2.42
CA THR A 78 -2.94 -1.68 2.60
C THR A 78 -2.51 -0.25 2.92
N LEU A 79 -3.31 0.75 2.57
CA LEU A 79 -3.06 2.15 2.87
C LEU A 79 -3.51 2.46 4.31
N ASP A 80 -2.55 2.87 5.12
CA ASP A 80 -2.75 3.34 6.48
C ASP A 80 -3.14 4.82 6.44
N LEU A 81 -4.45 5.05 6.29
CA LEU A 81 -5.05 6.37 6.24
C LEU A 81 -6.04 6.50 7.41
N ASP A 82 -5.60 7.18 8.48
CA ASP A 82 -6.40 7.40 9.69
C ASP A 82 -7.69 8.19 9.42
N ALA A 83 -7.60 9.18 8.53
CA ALA A 83 -8.73 10.03 8.15
C ALA A 83 -8.67 10.38 6.65
N PRO A 84 -9.81 10.45 5.97
CA PRO A 84 -9.86 10.95 4.59
C PRO A 84 -9.29 12.37 4.50
N ILE A 85 -8.50 12.63 3.47
CA ILE A 85 -7.89 13.93 3.23
C ILE A 85 -9.00 14.90 2.77
N LYS A 86 -9.09 16.04 3.43
CA LYS A 86 -10.13 17.07 3.19
C LYS A 86 -9.56 18.44 2.94
N ASP A 87 -8.25 18.55 2.78
CA ASP A 87 -7.55 19.81 2.64
C ASP A 87 -6.56 19.70 1.47
N LEU A 88 -6.37 20.80 0.75
CA LEU A 88 -5.37 20.89 -0.32
C LEU A 88 -3.94 20.81 0.25
N GLY A 89 -3.01 20.34 -0.58
CA GLY A 89 -1.58 20.29 -0.24
C GLY A 89 -0.99 18.88 -0.30
N GLU A 90 0.25 18.77 0.19
CA GLU A 90 0.99 17.51 0.23
C GLU A 90 0.65 16.71 1.49
N HIS A 91 0.29 15.45 1.28
CA HIS A 91 -0.06 14.48 2.33
C HIS A 91 0.77 13.22 2.13
N VAL A 92 1.34 12.70 3.22
CA VAL A 92 2.11 11.47 3.21
C VAL A 92 1.27 10.36 3.84
N VAL A 93 1.02 9.30 3.07
CA VAL A 93 0.22 8.15 3.49
C VAL A 93 1.11 6.92 3.55
N MET A 94 1.05 6.16 4.64
CA MET A 94 1.88 4.96 4.77
C MET A 94 1.18 3.79 4.07
N CYS A 95 1.86 3.12 3.14
CA CYS A 95 1.36 1.91 2.50
C CYS A 95 2.05 0.69 3.10
N LYS A 96 1.28 -0.25 3.61
CA LYS A 96 1.72 -1.54 4.16
C LYS A 96 1.26 -2.67 3.26
N LEU A 97 2.07 -2.97 2.25
CA LEU A 97 1.79 -4.02 1.27
C LEU A 97 2.09 -5.43 1.84
N HIS A 98 3.07 -5.55 2.74
CA HIS A 98 3.42 -6.81 3.39
C HIS A 98 3.69 -6.60 4.88
N ALA A 99 3.64 -7.68 5.67
CA ALA A 99 3.87 -7.61 7.13
C ALA A 99 5.21 -6.96 7.50
N GLU A 100 6.22 -7.11 6.64
CA GLU A 100 7.58 -6.57 6.81
C GLU A 100 7.89 -5.38 5.88
N VAL A 101 6.96 -4.98 4.99
CA VAL A 101 7.20 -3.94 3.99
C VAL A 101 6.13 -2.86 4.14
N ALA A 102 6.56 -1.73 4.71
CA ALA A 102 5.77 -0.50 4.78
C ALA A 102 6.60 0.66 4.23
N PHE A 103 5.99 1.50 3.40
CA PHE A 103 6.65 2.63 2.75
C PHE A 103 5.74 3.86 2.65
N PRO A 104 6.29 5.07 2.71
CA PRO A 104 5.50 6.30 2.54
C PRO A 104 5.17 6.52 1.06
N VAL A 105 3.93 6.94 0.79
CA VAL A 105 3.46 7.40 -0.51
C VAL A 105 3.10 8.88 -0.38
N THR A 106 3.69 9.71 -1.23
CA THR A 106 3.45 11.15 -1.23
C THR A 106 2.34 11.49 -2.22
N VAL A 107 1.28 12.11 -1.70
CA VAL A 107 0.10 12.49 -2.46
C VAL A 107 -0.08 14.00 -2.37
N GLU A 108 -0.15 14.68 -3.51
CA GLU A 108 -0.38 16.11 -3.60
C GLU A 108 -1.80 16.39 -4.09
N VAL A 109 -2.62 17.02 -3.26
CA VAL A 109 -3.99 17.39 -3.61
C VAL A 109 -4.01 18.82 -4.13
N ILE A 110 -4.42 18.99 -5.38
CA ILE A 110 -4.52 20.29 -6.07
C ILE A 110 -5.97 20.64 -6.39
N GLU A 111 -6.26 21.92 -6.51
CA GLU A 111 -7.55 22.42 -6.95
C GLU A 111 -7.74 22.17 -8.46
N GLU A 112 -8.90 21.62 -8.85
CA GLU A 112 -9.32 21.46 -10.26
C GLU A 112 -9.78 22.79 -10.89
#